data_AF-B8L0Z2-F1
#
_entry.id   AF-B8L0Z2-F1
#
_cell.length_a   1.000
_cell.length_b   1.000
_cell.length_c   1.000
_cell.angle_alpha   90.00
_cell.angle_beta   90.00
_cell.angle_gamma   90.00
#
_symmetry.space_group_name_H-M   'P 1'
#
loop_
_entity.id
_entity.type
_entity.pdbx_description
1 polymer ?
#
loop_
_entity_poly.entity_id
_entity_poly.type
_entity_poly.pdbx_seq_one_letter_code
_entity_poly.pdbx_strand_id
1 'polypeptide(L)' 'MQFEGAAQLARAPGQGVIEFHPDGGSSGGRIRLQRDGAEWRIDVGWLTGEVRSGPWREQ' A
#
# COMPACT_ATOMS: atom_id res chain seq x y z
N MET A 1 2.92 -5.65 10.64
CA MET A 1 2.58 -5.25 9.26
C MET A 1 1.12 -4.88 9.23
N GLN A 2 0.79 -3.74 8.64
CA GLN A 2 -0.58 -3.27 8.46
C GLN A 2 -0.79 -2.91 7.00
N PHE A 3 -2.00 -3.16 6.48
CA PHE A 3 -2.39 -2.87 5.11
C PHE A 3 -3.70 -2.09 5.09
N GLU A 4 -3.76 -1.05 4.27
CA GLU A 4 -4.96 -0.28 3.96
C GLU A 4 -5.09 -0.19 2.43
N GLY A 5 -6.25 -0.50 1.87
CA GLY A 5 -6.45 -0.50 0.41
C GLY A 5 -7.87 -0.91 0.03
N ALA A 6 -8.08 -1.21 -1.25
CA ALA A 6 -9.39 -1.55 -1.79
C ALA A 6 -9.88 -2.93 -1.30
N ALA A 7 -10.65 -2.93 -0.20
CA ALA A 7 -11.12 -4.17 0.44
C ALA A 7 -11.98 -5.06 -0.48
N GLN A 8 -12.69 -4.47 -1.45
CA GLN A 8 -13.54 -5.19 -2.40
C GLN A 8 -12.74 -6.11 -3.35
N LEU A 9 -11.44 -5.89 -3.49
CA LEU A 9 -10.55 -6.72 -4.32
C LEU A 9 -10.02 -7.95 -3.57
N ALA A 10 -10.16 -8.01 -2.24
CA ALA A 10 -9.69 -9.14 -1.44
C ALA A 10 -10.51 -10.40 -1.75
N ARG A 11 -9.82 -11.52 -1.97
CA ARG A 11 -10.46 -12.83 -2.25
C ARG A 11 -10.54 -13.74 -1.02
N ALA A 12 -9.88 -13.36 0.06
CA ALA A 12 -9.85 -14.09 1.31
C ALA A 12 -9.66 -13.15 2.51
N PRO A 13 -10.12 -13.54 3.72
CA PRO A 13 -9.84 -12.79 4.94
C PRO A 13 -8.34 -12.59 5.16
N GLY A 14 -7.94 -11.39 5.58
CA GLY A 14 -6.55 -11.05 5.84
C GLY A 14 -5.69 -10.79 4.60
N GLN A 15 -6.25 -10.86 3.39
CA GLN A 15 -5.55 -10.51 2.16
C GLN A 15 -5.64 -9.02 1.86
N GLY A 16 -4.49 -8.35 1.74
CA GLY A 16 -4.40 -7.04 1.10
C GLY A 16 -4.13 -7.18 -0.39
N VAL A 17 -4.76 -6.33 -1.22
CA VAL A 17 -4.60 -6.34 -2.67
C VAL A 17 -4.34 -4.92 -3.17
N ILE A 18 -3.33 -4.79 -4.02
CA ILE A 18 -3.12 -3.62 -4.88
C ILE A 18 -3.18 -4.14 -6.31
N GLU A 19 -4.20 -3.71 -7.05
CA GLU A 19 -4.33 -4.02 -8.48
C GLU A 19 -3.77 -2.85 -9.30
N PHE A 20 -2.93 -3.15 -10.28
CA PHE A 20 -2.40 -2.17 -11.23
C PHE A 20 -3.09 -2.34 -12.57
N HIS A 21 -3.45 -1.22 -13.19
CA HIS A 21 -4.17 -1.20 -14.46
C HIS A 21 -3.22 -0.80 -15.62
N PRO A 22 -3.48 -1.25 -16.85
CA PRO A 22 -2.59 -0.96 -18.00
C PRO A 22 -2.43 0.52 -18.36
N ASP A 23 -3.35 1.38 -17.92
CA ASP A 23 -3.31 2.84 -18.11
C ASP A 23 -2.37 3.55 -17.11
N GLY A 24 -1.76 2.79 -16.21
CA GLY A 24 -0.89 3.29 -15.15
C GLY A 24 -1.63 3.51 -13.83
N GLY A 25 -2.96 3.47 -13.79
CA GLY A 25 -3.72 3.59 -12.54
C GLY A 25 -3.51 2.39 -11.60
N SER A 26 -3.96 2.54 -10.35
CA SER A 26 -4.03 1.42 -9.42
C SER A 26 -5.25 1.52 -8.50
N SER A 27 -5.57 0.44 -7.81
CA SER A 27 -6.55 0.46 -6.71
C SER A 27 -6.08 1.31 -5.50
N GLY A 28 -4.80 1.72 -5.48
CA GLY A 28 -4.15 2.42 -4.40
C GLY A 28 -3.98 1.57 -3.13
N GLY A 29 -3.22 2.10 -2.19
CA GLY A 29 -3.08 1.49 -0.86
C GLY A 29 -1.85 1.95 -0.09
N ARG A 30 -1.75 1.47 1.14
CA ARG A 30 -0.65 1.71 2.06
C ARG A 30 -0.26 0.43 2.79
N ILE A 31 1.03 0.16 2.83
CA ILE A 31 1.63 -0.90 3.64
C ILE A 31 2.52 -0.25 4.68
N ARG A 32 2.30 -0.61 5.95
CA ARG A 32 3.18 -0.28 7.07
C ARG A 32 3.92 -1.53 7.53
N LEU A 33 5.24 -1.45 7.56
CA LEU A 33 6.12 -2.47 8.10
C LEU A 33 6.77 -1.91 9.37
N GLN A 34 6.72 -2.66 10.45
CA GLN A 34 7.30 -2.26 11.72
C GLN A 34 8.18 -3.39 12.24
N ARG A 35 9.39 -3.05 12.65
CA ARG A 35 10.35 -3.98 13.26
C ARG A 35 11.24 -3.22 14.22
N ASP A 36 11.33 -3.69 15.46
CA ASP A 36 12.25 -3.17 16.48
C ASP A 36 12.19 -1.63 16.64
N GLY A 37 10.98 -1.06 16.55
CA GLY A 37 10.73 0.39 16.66
C GLY A 37 11.00 1.19 15.37
N ALA A 38 11.60 0.58 14.34
CA ALA A 38 11.68 1.18 13.01
C ALA A 38 10.39 0.95 12.23
N GLU A 39 9.90 1.99 11.56
CA GLU A 39 8.76 1.91 10.65
C GLU A 39 9.20 2.23 9.21
N TRP A 40 8.71 1.41 8.28
CA TRP A 40 8.82 1.63 6.84
C TRP A 40 7.43 1.68 6.24
N ARG A 41 7.22 2.61 5.31
CA ARG A 41 5.95 2.81 4.66
C ARG A 41 6.10 2.66 3.16
N ILE A 42 5.10 2.03 2.55
CA ILE A 42 4.93 1.93 1.10
C ILE A 42 3.56 2.50 0.79
N ASP A 43 3.50 3.56 0.00
CA ASP A 43 2.26 4.16 -0.49
C ASP A 43 2.15 3.95 -2.00
N VAL A 44 0.95 3.60 -2.47
CA VAL A 44 0.63 3.47 -3.88
C VAL A 44 -0.49 4.44 -4.25
N GLY A 45 -0.22 5.34 -5.18
CA GLY A 45 -1.19 6.32 -5.70
C GLY A 45 -2.19 5.66 -6.64
N TRP A 46 -3.49 5.97 -6.46
CA TRP A 46 -4.55 5.38 -7.29
C TRP A 46 -4.58 5.93 -8.72
N LEU A 47 -4.23 7.21 -8.91
CA LEU A 47 -4.32 7.85 -10.22
C LEU A 47 -3.22 7.43 -11.20
N THR A 48 -1.99 7.27 -10.70
CA THR A 48 -0.79 7.06 -11.53
C THR A 48 -0.03 5.78 -11.20
N GLY A 49 -0.51 5.01 -10.22
CA GLY A 49 0.21 3.83 -9.74
C GLY A 49 1.55 4.17 -9.08
N GLU A 50 1.84 5.45 -8.81
CA GLU A 50 3.12 5.87 -8.22
C GLU A 50 3.35 5.12 -6.91
N VAL A 51 4.51 4.47 -6.81
CA VAL A 51 4.94 3.75 -5.60
C VAL A 51 6.01 4.58 -4.90
N ARG A 52 5.73 4.99 -3.66
CA ARG A 52 6.70 5.63 -2.77
C ARG A 52 7.00 4.70 -1.63
N SER A 53 8.28 4.54 -1.30
CA SER A 53 8.68 3.75 -0.13
C SER A 53 9.84 4.40 0.61
N GLY A 54 9.83 4.31 1.93
CA GLY A 54 10.86 4.91 2.76
C GLY A 54 10.64 4.69 4.25
N PRO A 55 11.64 5.04 5.08
CA PRO A 55 11.45 5.08 6.52
C PRO A 55 10.34 6.09 6.84
N TRP A 56 9.49 5.76 7.80
CA TRP A 56 8.50 6.71 8.29
C TRP A 56 9.23 7.88 8.95
N ARG A 57 8.96 9.08 8.43
CA ARG A 57 9.30 10.34 9.06
C ARG A 57 7.97 10.98 9.39
N GLU A 58 7.70 11.24 10.66
CA GLU A 58 6.64 12.19 11.03
C GLU A 58 6.98 13.50 10.33
N GLN A 59 6.11 13.93 9.41
CA GLN A 59 6.21 15.24 8.77
C GLN A 59 5.60 16.29 9.70
#